data_AF-A0A0F9B5A4-F1
#
_entry.id   AF-A0A0F9B5A4-F1
#
_cell.length_a   1.000
_cell.length_b   1.000
_cell.length_c   1.000
_cell.angle_alpha   90.00
_cell.angle_beta   90.00
_cell.angle_gamma   90.00
#
_symmetry.space_group_name_H-M   'P 1'
#
loop_
_entity.id
_entity.type
_entity.pdbx_description
1 polymer ?
#
loop_
_entity_poly.entity_id
_entity_poly.type
_entity_poly.pdbx_seq_one_letter_code
_entity_poly.pdbx_strand_id
1 'polypeptide(L)' 'MSAENFNVYTESANEVTLDRITRTSSRATWTDLLRGDDQVFLYIDKGVGFFDGSFVHTMTVNQTSSDNSAILVCWALTN' A
#
# COMPACT_ATOMS: atom_id res chain seq x y z
N MET A 1 11.15 -5.62 16.90
CA MET A 1 9.97 -5.23 16.09
C MET A 1 10.00 -6.09 14.84
N SER A 2 8.95 -6.86 14.54
CA SER A 2 8.92 -7.67 13.30
C SER A 2 8.70 -6.76 12.11
N ALA A 3 9.31 -7.07 10.96
CA ALA A 3 8.96 -6.44 9.70
C ALA A 3 7.49 -6.70 9.36
N GLU A 4 6.86 -5.73 8.70
CA GLU A 4 5.51 -5.84 8.18
C GLU A 4 5.44 -6.92 7.10
N ASN A 5 4.39 -7.76 7.12
CA ASN A 5 4.19 -8.83 6.13
C ASN A 5 3.11 -8.43 5.12
N PHE A 6 3.45 -8.06 3.88
CA PHE A 6 2.45 -7.63 2.90
C PHE A 6 1.57 -8.76 2.36
N ASN A 7 1.90 -10.03 2.61
CA ASN A 7 1.05 -11.17 2.21
C ASN A 7 -0.27 -11.20 3.00
N VAL A 8 -0.36 -10.54 4.16
CA VAL A 8 -1.58 -10.48 4.97
C VAL A 8 -2.49 -9.30 4.63
N TYR A 9 -2.07 -8.44 3.70
CA TYR A 9 -2.87 -7.31 3.26
C TYR A 9 -3.96 -7.79 2.30
N THR A 10 -5.05 -7.05 2.27
CA THR A 10 -6.10 -7.22 1.27
C THR A 10 -5.85 -6.21 0.16
N GLU A 11 -5.91 -6.68 -1.08
CA GLU A 11 -5.99 -5.80 -2.23
C GLU A 11 -7.41 -5.28 -2.36
N SER A 12 -7.55 -3.98 -2.60
CA SER A 12 -8.81 -3.32 -2.90
C SER A 12 -9.61 -4.13 -3.93
N ALA A 13 -10.71 -4.75 -3.48
CA ALA A 13 -11.63 -5.45 -4.35
C ALA A 13 -12.53 -4.40 -5.01
N ASN A 14 -12.19 -3.98 -6.23
CA ASN A 14 -13.23 -3.52 -7.14
C ASN A 14 -13.74 -4.74 -7.93
N GLU A 15 -14.97 -4.67 -8.48
CA GLU A 15 -15.59 -5.74 -9.29
C GLU A 15 -14.71 -6.23 -10.47
N VAL A 16 -13.59 -5.55 -10.72
CA VAL A 16 -12.49 -6.00 -11.55
C VAL A 16 -11.23 -6.01 -10.67
N THR A 17 -10.85 -7.18 -10.15
CA THR A 17 -9.48 -7.37 -9.65
C THR A 17 -8.56 -7.13 -10.85
N LEU A 18 -7.79 -6.04 -10.82
CA LEU A 18 -6.92 -5.69 -11.95
C LEU A 18 -5.61 -6.48 -11.94
N ASP A 19 -5.34 -7.26 -10.89
CA ASP A 19 -4.09 -8.02 -10.67
C ASP A 19 -2.84 -7.16 -10.88
N ARG A 20 -2.91 -5.86 -10.54
CA ARG A 20 -1.83 -4.88 -10.73
C ARG A 20 -0.86 -4.79 -9.56
N ILE A 21 -1.15 -5.49 -8.47
CA ILE A 21 -0.33 -5.46 -7.26
C ILE A 21 0.30 -6.83 -7.00
N THR A 22 1.60 -6.91 -7.21
CA THR A 22 2.38 -8.09 -6.79
C THR A 22 2.90 -7.88 -5.37
N ARG A 23 2.73 -8.89 -4.51
CA ARG A 23 3.13 -8.85 -3.10
C ARG A 23 4.13 -9.96 -2.76
N THR A 24 5.06 -9.61 -1.89
CA THR A 24 5.85 -10.56 -1.11
C THR A 24 5.68 -10.25 0.37
N SER A 25 6.32 -11.02 1.25
CA SER A 25 6.29 -10.69 2.67
C SER A 25 6.98 -9.37 3.03
N SER A 26 7.71 -8.72 2.12
CA SER A 26 8.48 -7.50 2.44
C SER A 26 8.36 -6.38 1.40
N ARG A 27 7.60 -6.59 0.32
CA ARG A 27 7.43 -5.61 -0.75
C ARG A 27 6.05 -5.74 -1.37
N ALA A 28 5.48 -4.60 -1.71
CA ALA A 28 4.38 -4.49 -2.66
C ALA A 28 4.88 -3.70 -3.88
N THR A 29 4.51 -4.16 -5.07
CA THR A 29 4.84 -3.52 -6.34
C THR A 29 3.55 -3.30 -7.11
N TRP A 30 3.32 -2.06 -7.52
CA TRP A 30 2.26 -1.68 -8.44
C TRP A 30 2.84 -1.56 -9.85
N THR A 31 2.18 -2.13 -10.84
CA THR A 31 2.54 -2.00 -12.26
C THR A 31 1.38 -1.44 -13.05
N ASP A 32 1.70 -0.77 -14.17
CA ASP A 32 0.71 -0.28 -15.14
C ASP A 32 -0.38 0.61 -14.54
N LEU A 33 0.00 1.46 -13.56
CA LEU A 33 -0.89 2.45 -12.98
C LEU A 33 -1.22 3.54 -14.01
N LEU A 34 -2.51 3.76 -14.21
CA LEU A 34 -3.07 4.80 -15.06
C LEU A 34 -3.58 5.96 -14.21
N ARG A 35 -3.75 7.12 -14.85
CA ARG A 35 -4.44 8.25 -14.22
C ARG A 35 -5.89 7.84 -13.92
N GLY A 36 -6.30 7.92 -12.66
CA GLY A 36 -7.62 7.46 -12.19
C GLY A 36 -7.62 6.03 -11.63
N ASP A 37 -6.46 5.46 -11.30
CA ASP A 37 -6.35 4.22 -10.52
C ASP A 37 -6.35 4.46 -9.00
N ASP A 38 -7.09 5.46 -8.51
CA ASP A 38 -7.18 5.78 -7.07
C ASP A 38 -7.85 4.66 -6.24
N GLN A 39 -8.55 3.75 -6.91
CA GLN A 39 -9.09 2.52 -6.33
C GLN A 39 -8.07 1.39 -6.10
N VAL A 40 -6.82 1.46 -6.60
CA VAL A 40 -5.87 0.34 -6.56
C VAL A 40 -4.92 0.47 -5.36
N PHE A 41 -5.26 -0.16 -4.24
CA PHE A 41 -4.50 -0.05 -3.00
C PHE A 41 -4.42 -1.37 -2.22
N LEU A 42 -3.44 -1.44 -1.31
CA LEU A 42 -3.36 -2.48 -0.29
C LEU A 42 -3.80 -1.91 1.04
N TYR A 43 -4.64 -2.64 1.76
CA TYR A 43 -5.05 -2.29 3.10
C TYR A 43 -4.99 -3.49 4.03
N ILE A 44 -4.88 -3.21 5.33
CA ILE A 44 -5.03 -4.20 6.37
C ILE A 44 -5.81 -3.56 7.51
N ASP A 45 -6.88 -4.21 7.93
CA ASP A 45 -7.54 -3.85 9.18
C ASP A 45 -6.74 -4.45 10.33
N LYS A 46 -6.10 -3.59 11.13
CA LYS A 46 -5.33 -4.00 12.30
C LYS A 46 -6.19 -4.15 13.56
N GLY A 47 -7.47 -3.79 13.48
CA GLY A 47 -8.39 -3.76 14.61
C GLY A 47 -8.24 -2.51 15.48
N VAL A 48 -9.29 -2.23 16.26
CA VAL A 48 -9.45 -0.99 17.02
C VAL A 48 -8.34 -0.72 18.05
N GLY A 49 -7.76 -1.76 18.66
CA GLY A 49 -6.75 -1.60 19.71
C GLY A 49 -5.30 -1.54 19.21
N PHE A 50 -5.05 -1.67 17.91
CA PHE A 50 -3.69 -1.72 17.39
C PHE A 50 -2.93 -0.38 17.58
N PHE A 51 -3.67 0.72 17.61
CA PHE A 51 -3.12 2.07 17.76
C PHE A 51 -3.24 2.62 19.20
N ASP A 52 -3.58 1.79 20.20
CA ASP A 52 -3.73 2.19 21.62
C ASP A 52 -2.39 2.51 22.32
N GLY A 53 -1.30 2.67 21.58
CA GLY A 53 0.01 2.98 22.10
C GLY A 53 0.93 3.61 21.06
N SER A 54 2.18 3.88 21.43
CA SER A 54 3.17 4.39 20.48
C SER A 54 3.61 3.30 19.52
N PHE A 55 3.58 3.60 18.22
CA PHE A 55 4.04 2.71 17.16
C PHE A 55 4.92 3.49 16.17
N VAL A 56 5.71 2.75 15.39
CA VAL A 56 6.58 3.29 14.34
C VAL A 56 6.32 2.50 13.06
N HIS A 57 5.98 3.21 11.98
CA HIS A 57 6.03 2.65 10.63
C HIS A 57 7.31 3.10 9.95
N THR A 58 8.07 2.14 9.44
CA THR A 58 9.21 2.41 8.54
C THR A 58 8.80 1.97 7.15
N MET A 59 8.77 2.91 6.21
CA MET A 59 8.40 2.65 4.83
C MET A 59 9.48 3.21 3.90
N THR A 60 9.82 2.45 2.86
CA THR A 60 10.61 2.93 1.74
C THR A 60 9.74 2.88 0.50
N VAL A 61 9.49 4.05 -0.09
CA VAL A 61 8.69 4.17 -1.31
C VAL A 61 9.62 4.52 -2.46
N ASN A 62 9.56 3.73 -3.53
CA ASN A 62 10.37 3.93 -4.73
C ASN A 62 9.45 4.03 -5.94
N GLN A 63 9.70 5.01 -6.81
CA GLN A 63 9.04 5.14 -8.10
C GLN A 63 10.11 5.06 -9.19
N THR A 64 10.02 4.03 -10.04
CA THR A 64 11.06 3.73 -11.05
C THR A 64 10.72 4.27 -12.44
N SER A 65 9.44 4.47 -12.75
CA SER A 65 8.99 5.05 -14.03
C SER A 65 7.57 5.62 -13.92
N SER A 66 7.24 6.55 -14.82
CA SER A 66 5.89 7.08 -15.02
C SER A 66 5.71 7.36 -16.52
N ASP A 67 4.56 7.01 -17.06
CA ASP A 67 4.26 7.17 -18.49
C ASP A 67 3.98 8.63 -18.88
N ASN A 68 3.60 9.50 -17.93
CA ASN A 68 3.31 10.90 -18.22
C ASN A 68 3.73 11.85 -17.08
N SER A 69 3.02 11.82 -15.96
CA SER A 69 3.35 12.57 -14.75
C SER A 69 3.03 11.74 -13.52
N ALA A 70 3.90 11.70 -12.53
CA ALA A 70 3.63 11.02 -11.28
C ALA A 70 4.06 11.86 -10.07
N ILE A 71 3.25 11.77 -9.02
CA ILE A 71 3.53 12.37 -7.72
C ILE A 71 3.54 11.21 -6.72
N LEU A 72 4.67 11.03 -6.05
CA LEU A 72 4.81 10.09 -4.96
C LEU A 72 4.62 10.83 -3.64
N VAL A 73 3.47 10.61 -2.99
CA VAL A 73 3.18 11.21 -1.68
C VAL A 73 3.14 10.12 -0.63
N CYS A 74 3.97 10.24 0.39
CA CYS A 74 3.86 9.45 1.61
C CYS A 74 3.20 10.31 2.68
N TRP A 75 2.01 9.91 3.14
CA TRP A 75 1.26 10.61 4.18
C TRP A 75 0.80 9.61 5.24
N ALA A 76 0.61 10.10 6.46
CA ALA A 76 0.07 9.32 7.57
C ALA A 76 -0.99 10.18 8.28
N LEU A 77 -2.15 9.58 8.55
CA LEU A 77 -3.13 10.14 9.48
C LEU A 77 -3.06 9.33 10.77
N THR A 78 -2.72 10.01 11.87
CA THR A 78 -2.70 9.44 13.21
C THR A 78 -3.84 10.07 14.00
N ASN A 79 -4.55 9.27 14.80
CA ASN A 79 -5.47 9.76 15.82
C ASN A 79 -4.68 10.10 17.09
#